data_AF-A0A2R6RUI2-F1
#
_entry.id   AF-A0A2R6RUI2-F1
#
_cell.length_a   1.000
_cell.length_b   1.000
_cell.length_c   1.000
_cell.angle_alpha   90.00
_cell.angle_beta   90.00
_cell.angle_gamma   90.00
#
_symmetry.space_group_name_H-M   'P 1'
#
loop_
_entity.id
_entity.type
_entity.pdbx_description
1 polymer ?
#
loop_
_entity_poly.entity_id
_entity_poly.type
_entity_poly.pdbx_seq_one_letter_code
_entity_poly.pdbx_strand_id
1 'polypeptide(L)'
;MWELKAFIVTLGLISPIVESMRFDLKSGATKCITEDIKNNAMTVGKYSVVNPNEGYPMPDTHKITVKVTSPHGNSYHHGDQVDSGTFAFTAAEAGVFGQPSTNH
;
A
#
# COMPACT_ATOMS: atom_id res chain seq x y z
N MET A 1 19.15 -21.58 29.23
CA MET A 1 18.18 -20.47 29.45
C MET A 1 18.65 -19.14 28.86
N TRP A 2 19.94 -18.78 28.95
CA TRP A 2 20.50 -17.56 28.35
C TRP A 2 20.52 -17.59 26.81
N GLU A 3 20.87 -18.74 26.21
CA GLU A 3 20.95 -18.88 24.75
C GLU A 3 19.63 -18.53 24.05
N LEU A 4 18.50 -19.01 24.59
CA LEU A 4 17.17 -18.72 24.04
C LEU A 4 16.82 -17.23 24.11
N LYS A 5 17.25 -16.53 25.18
CA LYS A 5 17.05 -15.08 25.31
C LYS A 5 17.88 -14.30 24.30
N ALA A 6 19.12 -14.72 24.06
CA ALA A 6 19.97 -14.11 23.04
C ALA A 6 19.37 -14.26 21.64
N PHE A 7 18.85 -15.46 21.31
CA PHE A 7 18.17 -15.71 20.04
C PHE A 7 16.89 -14.88 19.85
N ILE A 8 16.09 -14.69 20.90
CA ILE A 8 14.87 -13.86 20.80
C ILE A 8 15.22 -12.38 20.56
N VAL A 9 16.26 -11.88 21.24
CA VAL A 9 16.71 -10.48 21.09
C VAL A 9 17.26 -10.22 19.69
N THR A 10 18.05 -11.14 19.13
CA THR A 10 18.59 -10.98 17.78
C THR A 10 17.50 -11.02 16.71
N LEU A 11 16.48 -11.87 16.87
CA LEU A 11 15.36 -11.97 15.92
C LEU A 11 14.49 -10.70 15.89
N GLY A 12 14.29 -10.07 17.05
CA GLY A 12 13.56 -8.80 17.15
C GLY A 12 14.28 -7.64 16.45
N LEU A 13 15.61 -7.62 16.48
CA LEU A 13 16.42 -6.55 15.88
C LEU A 13 16.49 -6.62 14.34
N ILE A 14 16.33 -7.80 13.75
CA ILE A 14 16.41 -7.99 12.29
C ILE A 14 15.05 -7.89 11.58
N SER A 15 13.96 -7.66 12.31
CA SER A 15 12.64 -7.57 11.71
C SER A 15 12.51 -6.26 10.93
N PRO A 16 12.16 -6.28 9.63
CA PRO A 16 11.95 -5.07 8.86
C PRO A 16 10.78 -4.29 9.44
N ILE A 17 10.98 -2.99 9.66
CA ILE A 17 9.91 -2.08 10.06
C ILE A 17 9.02 -1.88 8.82
N VAL A 18 7.79 -2.38 8.86
CA VAL A 18 6.76 -2.04 7.87
C VAL A 18 6.07 -0.77 8.36
N GLU A 19 6.18 0.31 7.59
CA GLU A 19 5.39 1.51 7.80
C GLU A 19 4.04 1.37 7.09
N SER A 20 2.96 1.70 7.81
CA SER A 20 1.62 1.83 7.23
C SER A 20 1.17 3.28 7.32
N MET A 21 0.57 3.80 6.26
CA MET A 21 0.00 5.14 6.25
C MET A 21 -1.52 5.07 6.24
N ARG A 22 -2.16 5.97 7.00
CA ARG A 22 -3.60 6.20 6.98
C ARG A 22 -3.87 7.66 6.70
N PHE A 23 -4.80 7.94 5.80
CA PHE A 23 -5.21 9.30 5.46
C PHE A 23 -6.68 9.33 5.04
N ASP A 24 -7.31 10.49 5.19
CA ASP A 24 -8.69 10.70 4.74
C ASP A 24 -8.74 11.06 3.25
N LEU A 25 -9.71 10.50 2.54
CA LEU A 25 -9.95 10.74 1.13
C LEU A 25 -11.41 11.16 0.91
N LYS A 26 -11.63 12.44 0.60
CA LYS A 26 -12.97 12.99 0.34
C LYS A 26 -13.53 12.42 -0.97
N SER A 27 -14.85 12.24 -1.04
CA SER A 27 -15.52 11.81 -2.29
C SER A 27 -15.22 12.79 -3.43
N GLY A 28 -14.97 12.24 -4.62
CA GLY A 28 -14.51 12.96 -5.81
C GLY A 28 -13.05 13.41 -5.77
N ALA A 29 -12.34 13.26 -4.65
CA ALA A 29 -10.95 13.68 -4.53
C ALA A 29 -9.98 12.55 -4.88
N THR A 30 -8.80 12.94 -5.38
CA THR A 30 -7.68 12.05 -5.65
C THR A 30 -6.48 12.46 -4.80
N LYS A 31 -5.80 11.48 -4.19
CA LYS A 31 -4.52 11.67 -3.51
C LYS A 31 -3.47 10.75 -4.11
N CYS A 32 -2.25 11.24 -4.28
CA CYS A 32 -1.14 10.47 -4.83
C CYS A 32 -0.08 10.24 -3.76
N ILE A 33 0.34 8.98 -3.61
CA ILE A 33 1.51 8.59 -2.82
C ILE A 33 2.63 8.32 -3.81
N THR A 34 3.83 8.84 -3.55
CA THR A 34 4.98 8.67 -4.44
C THR A 34 6.14 8.06 -3.68
N GLU A 35 6.80 7.08 -4.27
CA GLU A 35 7.96 6.40 -3.69
C GLU A 35 9.10 6.32 -4.72
N ASP A 36 10.34 6.55 -4.30
CA ASP A 36 11.52 6.35 -5.14
C ASP A 36 12.00 4.89 -5.05
N ILE A 37 11.72 4.12 -6.09
CA ILE A 37 11.96 2.68 -6.13
C ILE A 37 13.21 2.40 -6.97
N LYS A 38 14.08 1.52 -6.47
CA LYS A 38 15.27 1.07 -7.20
C LYS A 38 14.94 0.07 -8.29
N ASN A 39 15.77 0.03 -9.33
CA ASN A 39 15.68 -0.99 -10.38
C ASN A 39 15.76 -2.41 -9.80
N ASN A 40 14.93 -3.33 -10.31
CA ASN A 40 14.74 -4.71 -9.85
C ASN A 40 14.32 -4.87 -8.38
N ALA A 41 13.91 -3.79 -7.71
CA ALA A 41 13.34 -3.90 -6.37
C ALA A 41 11.93 -4.50 -6.45
N MET A 42 11.63 -5.39 -5.50
CA MET A 42 10.29 -5.94 -5.34
C MET A 42 9.50 -5.06 -4.38
N THR A 43 8.30 -4.65 -4.81
CA THR A 43 7.38 -3.83 -4.04
C THR A 43 6.10 -4.61 -3.82
N VAL A 44 5.64 -4.65 -2.57
CA VAL A 44 4.37 -5.24 -2.17
C VAL A 44 3.57 -4.20 -1.41
N GLY A 45 2.34 -3.95 -1.86
CA GLY A 45 1.45 -2.99 -1.22
C GLY A 45 0.11 -3.61 -0.88
N LYS A 46 -0.43 -3.24 0.27
CA LYS A 46 -1.79 -3.58 0.71
C LYS A 46 -2.53 -2.29 1.04
N TYR A 47 -3.77 -2.19 0.60
CA TYR A 47 -4.63 -1.05 0.91
C TYR A 47 -6.03 -1.53 1.27
N SER A 48 -6.69 -0.78 2.16
CA SER A 48 -8.05 -1.03 2.60
C SER A 48 -8.71 0.27 3.05
N VAL A 49 -9.97 0.45 2.69
CA VAL A 49 -10.83 1.49 3.23
C VAL A 49 -11.25 1.08 4.63
N VAL A 50 -11.13 2.00 5.59
CA VAL A 50 -11.53 1.75 6.98
C VAL A 50 -13.02 2.05 7.12
N ASN A 51 -13.82 1.07 7.57
CA ASN A 51 -15.23 1.28 7.91
C ASN A 51 -15.33 1.86 9.34
N PRO A 52 -15.83 3.09 9.52
CA PRO A 52 -16.01 3.65 10.86
C PRO A 52 -17.18 3.02 11.64
N ASN A 53 -18.10 2.33 10.95
CA ASN A 53 -19.28 1.70 11.57
C ASN A 53 -19.05 0.20 11.77
N GLU A 54 -18.49 -0.16 12.93
CA GLU A 54 -18.28 -1.57 13.29
C GLU A 54 -19.61 -2.35 13.31
N GLY A 55 -19.59 -3.56 12.74
CA GLY A 55 -20.75 -4.47 12.69
C GLY A 55 -21.71 -4.24 11.53
N TYR A 56 -21.53 -3.19 10.71
CA TYR A 56 -22.31 -2.93 9.51
C TYR A 56 -21.47 -3.12 8.25
N PRO A 57 -22.06 -3.58 7.12
CA PRO A 57 -21.34 -3.67 5.86
C PRO A 57 -20.88 -2.28 5.38
N MET A 58 -19.76 -2.24 4.66
CA MET A 58 -19.28 -1.00 4.03
C MET A 58 -20.34 -0.49 3.04
N PRO A 59 -20.73 0.80 3.08
CA PRO A 59 -21.63 1.37 2.07
C PRO A 59 -21.02 1.26 0.66
N ASP A 60 -21.85 1.01 -0.35
CA ASP A 60 -21.39 0.97 -1.75
C ASP A 60 -20.75 2.28 -2.24
N THR A 61 -21.02 3.38 -1.55
CA THR A 61 -20.43 4.71 -1.81
C THR A 61 -18.98 4.85 -1.33
N HIS A 62 -18.48 3.91 -0.51
CA HIS A 62 -17.14 3.99 0.07
C HIS A 62 -16.18 3.06 -0.66
N LYS A 63 -16.05 3.29 -1.96
CA LYS A 63 -15.18 2.54 -2.87
C LYS A 63 -14.12 3.46 -3.46
N ILE A 64 -12.93 2.91 -3.64
CA ILE A 64 -11.80 3.66 -4.19
C ILE A 64 -11.29 3.02 -5.48
N THR A 65 -10.77 3.86 -6.36
CA THR A 65 -9.93 3.43 -7.48
C THR A 65 -8.48 3.65 -7.09
N VAL A 66 -7.65 2.61 -7.19
CA VAL A 66 -6.22 2.66 -6.92
C VAL A 66 -5.48 2.29 -8.21
N LYS A 67 -4.51 3.10 -8.60
CA LYS A 67 -3.60 2.79 -9.71
C LYS A 67 -2.17 2.91 -9.22
N VAL A 68 -1.26 2.10 -9.75
CA VAL A 68 0.19 2.26 -9.55
C VAL A 68 0.83 2.45 -10.91
N THR A 69 1.62 3.51 -11.07
CA THR A 69 2.31 3.84 -12.32
C THR A 69 3.78 4.11 -12.11
N SER A 70 4.62 3.67 -13.06
CA SER A 70 6.03 4.01 -13.08
C SER A 70 6.27 5.43 -13.56
N PRO A 71 7.52 5.95 -13.42
CA PRO A 71 7.88 7.29 -13.90
C PRO A 71 7.57 7.51 -15.39
N HIS A 72 7.59 6.43 -16.17
CA HIS A 72 7.35 6.45 -17.61
C HIS A 72 5.88 6.18 -18.00
N GLY A 73 4.98 6.10 -17.01
CA GLY A 73 3.54 5.95 -17.23
C GLY A 73 3.06 4.51 -17.38
N ASN A 74 3.95 3.51 -17.24
CA ASN A 74 3.54 2.11 -17.27
C ASN A 74 2.69 1.79 -16.04
N SER A 75 1.54 1.13 -16.24
CA SER A 75 0.64 0.75 -15.15
C SER A 75 1.05 -0.60 -14.57
N TYR A 76 1.33 -0.65 -13.28
CA TYR A 76 1.71 -1.86 -12.55
C TYR A 76 0.56 -2.46 -11.74
N HIS A 77 -0.41 -1.64 -11.35
CA HIS A 77 -1.61 -2.09 -10.65
C HIS A 77 -2.80 -1.21 -11.02
N HIS A 78 -3.99 -1.81 -11.04
CA HIS A 78 -5.25 -1.11 -11.18
C HIS A 78 -6.36 -1.88 -10.44
N GLY A 79 -6.96 -1.25 -9.45
CA GLY A 79 -8.20 -1.69 -8.80
C GLY A 79 -9.23 -0.59 -8.95
N ASP A 80 -10.42 -0.92 -9.43
CA ASP A 80 -11.50 0.04 -9.69
C ASP A 80 -12.73 -0.29 -8.84
N GLN A 81 -13.29 0.74 -8.19
CA GLN A 81 -14.42 0.60 -7.26
C GLN A 81 -14.24 -0.53 -6.24
N VAL A 82 -13.07 -0.58 -5.58
CA VAL A 82 -12.75 -1.60 -4.57
C VAL A 82 -12.66 -0.99 -3.17
N ASP A 83 -12.95 -1.78 -2.16
CA ASP A 83 -12.76 -1.44 -0.75
C ASP A 83 -11.37 -1.83 -0.24
N SER A 84 -10.74 -2.83 -0.85
CA SER A 84 -9.40 -3.30 -0.49
C SER A 84 -8.66 -3.95 -1.66
N GLY A 85 -7.37 -4.16 -1.50
CA GLY A 85 -6.56 -4.85 -2.49
C GLY A 85 -5.12 -5.09 -2.05
N THR A 86 -4.44 -5.95 -2.80
CA THR A 86 -3.01 -6.23 -2.66
C THR A 86 -2.37 -6.25 -4.04
N PHE A 87 -1.20 -5.66 -4.17
CA PHE A 87 -0.39 -5.73 -5.39
C PHE A 87 1.04 -6.12 -5.05
N ALA A 88 1.71 -6.74 -6.01
CA ALA A 88 3.13 -7.04 -5.96
C ALA A 88 3.71 -6.89 -7.35
N PHE A 89 4.85 -6.21 -7.46
CA PHE A 89 5.59 -6.11 -8.70
C PHE A 89 7.10 -6.00 -8.47
N THR A 90 7.87 -6.26 -9.51
CA THR A 90 9.30 -5.97 -9.56
C THR A 90 9.50 -4.80 -10.51
N ALA A 91 10.13 -3.73 -10.03
CA ALA A 91 10.35 -2.53 -10.83
C ALA A 91 11.34 -2.83 -11.96
N ALA A 92 10.95 -2.61 -13.21
CA ALA A 92 11.84 -2.76 -14.36
C ALA A 92 12.84 -1.59 -14.50
N GLU A 93 12.62 -0.52 -13.74
CA GLU A 93 13.35 0.74 -13.82
C GLU A 93 13.38 1.43 -12.46
N ALA A 94 14.38 2.28 -12.23
CA ALA A 94 14.46 3.09 -11.03
C ALA A 94 13.72 4.42 -11.20
N GLY A 95 13.12 4.95 -10.13
CA GLY A 95 12.56 6.30 -10.08
C GLY A 95 11.28 6.40 -9.26
N VAL A 96 10.59 7.52 -9.40
CA VAL A 96 9.37 7.84 -8.64
C VAL A 96 8.13 7.13 -9.21
N PHE A 97 7.62 6.14 -8.47
CA PHE A 97 6.35 5.48 -8.77
C PHE A 97 5.23 6.22 -8.05
N GLY A 98 4.12 6.44 -8.75
CA GLY A 98 2.93 7.09 -8.21
C GLY A 98 1.79 6.11 -7.97
N GLN A 99 1.18 6.18 -6.79
CA GLN A 99 -0.04 5.48 -6.44
C GLN A 99 -1.18 6.49 -6.18
N PRO A 100 -1.90 6.94 -7.23
CA PRO A 100 -3.14 7.68 -7.04
C PRO A 100 -4.25 6.79 -6.49
N SER A 101 -4.96 7.33 -5.49
CA SER A 101 -6.18 6.77 -4.90
C SER A 101 -7.30 7.80 -5.05
N THR A 102 -8.42 7.42 -5.66
CA THR A 102 -9.59 8.27 -5.89
C THR A 102 -10.81 7.69 -5.20
N ASN A 103 -11.53 8.51 -4.43
CA ASN A 103 -12.82 8.13 -3.84
C ASN A 103 -13.96 8.62 -4.74
N HIS A 104 -14.99 7.80 -4.92
CA HIS A 104 -16.13 8.12 -5.78
C HIS A 104 -17.35 8.62 -5.01
#